data_AF-A0A076FH34-F1
#
_entry.id   AF-A0A076FH34-F1
#
_cell.length_a   1.000
_cell.length_b   1.000
_cell.length_c   1.000
_cell.angle_alpha   90.00
_cell.angle_beta   90.00
_cell.angle_gamma   90.00
#
_symmetry.space_group_name_H-M   'P 1'
#
loop_
_entity.id
_entity.type
_entity.pdbx_description
1 polymer ?
#
loop_
_entity_poly.entity_id
_entity_poly.type
_entity_poly.pdbx_seq_one_letter_code
_entity_poly.pdbx_strand_id
1 'polypeptide(L)' 'MKKDGQIYCNICLANDKEEPNIVFIQAIHKGQNIDICTSCMPTVIHGSGSSIKSNEEVQNEIK' A
#
# COMPACT_ATOMS: atom_id res chain seq x y z
N MET A 1 1.78 -3.72 1.35
CA MET A 1 2.99 -4.52 1.55
C MET A 1 2.98 -5.03 2.99
N LYS A 2 3.20 -6.32 3.22
CA LYS A 2 3.27 -6.90 4.58
C LYS A 2 4.72 -7.02 5.03
N LYS A 3 5.07 -6.45 6.19
CA LYS A 3 6.42 -6.54 6.80
C LYS A 3 6.30 -6.51 8.32
N ASP A 4 7.05 -7.38 8.99
CA ASP A 4 7.13 -7.44 10.46
C ASP A 4 5.77 -7.47 11.18
N GLY A 5 4.81 -8.20 10.60
CA GLY A 5 3.44 -8.32 11.12
C GLY A 5 2.54 -7.11 10.87
N GLN A 6 3.03 -6.07 10.18
CA GLN A 6 2.28 -4.87 9.81
C GLN A 6 1.96 -4.86 8.31
N ILE A 7 0.90 -4.14 7.95
CA ILE A 7 0.48 -3.91 6.57
C ILE A 7 0.67 -2.43 6.25
N TYR A 8 1.39 -2.14 5.18
CA TYR A 8 1.67 -0.79 4.70
C TYR A 8 0.97 -0.52 3.38
N CYS A 9 0.36 0.65 3.23
CA CYS A 9 -0.22 1.08 1.96
C CYS A 9 0.88 1.38 0.93
N ASN A 10 0.82 0.72 -0.23
CA ASN A 10 1.71 0.95 -1.37
C ASN A 10 1.52 2.31 -2.08
N ILE A 11 0.73 3.22 -1.51
CA ILE A 11 0.57 4.59 -2.01
C ILE A 11 1.02 5.59 -0.94
N CYS A 12 0.36 5.60 0.22
CA CYS A 12 0.58 6.60 1.27
C CYS A 12 1.44 6.14 2.45
N LEU A 13 1.91 4.88 2.48
CA LEU A 13 2.66 4.27 3.60
C LEU A 13 1.90 4.12 4.93
N ALA A 14 0.64 4.56 5.03
CA ALA A 14 -0.18 4.34 6.23
C ALA A 14 -0.24 2.85 6.59
N ASN A 15 -0.22 2.55 7.88
CA ASN A 15 -0.16 1.18 8.40
C ASN A 15 -1.13 0.92 9.54
N ASP A 16 -1.41 -0.36 9.78
CA ASP A 16 -2.30 -0.86 10.82
C ASP A 16 -1.76 -0.71 12.25
N LYS A 17 -0.46 -0.47 12.43
CA LYS A 17 0.10 -0.18 13.75
C LYS A 17 -0.29 1.23 14.23
N GLU A 18 -0.21 2.21 13.34
CA GLU A 18 -0.54 3.62 13.63
C GLU A 18 -2.03 3.89 13.50
N GLU A 19 -2.72 3.20 12.59
CA GLU A 19 -4.16 3.32 12.35
C GLU A 19 -4.86 1.94 12.44
N PRO A 20 -5.19 1.44 13.65
CA PRO A 20 -5.68 0.06 13.84
C PRO A 20 -6.97 -0.31 13.11
N ASN A 21 -7.77 0.67 12.69
CA ASN A 21 -9.04 0.46 11.98
C ASN A 21 -8.91 0.66 10.46
N ILE A 22 -7.70 0.90 9.95
CA ILE A 22 -7.49 1.07 8.51
C ILE A 22 -7.81 -0.25 7.79
N VAL A 23 -8.52 -0.15 6.67
CA VAL A 23 -8.87 -1.30 5.84
C VAL A 23 -7.96 -1.31 4.62
N PHE A 24 -7.40 -2.48 4.31
CA PHE A 24 -6.59 -2.70 3.11
C PHE A 24 -7.31 -3.59 2.10
N ILE A 25 -7.02 -3.35 0.84
CA ILE A 25 -7.29 -4.28 -0.25
C ILE A 25 -5.98 -4.80 -0.83
N GLN A 26 -5.99 -6.05 -1.28
CA GLN A 26 -4.87 -6.63 -2.01
C GLN A 26 -5.04 -6.37 -3.52
N ALA A 27 -3.96 -5.96 -4.18
CA ALA A 27 -3.93 -5.73 -5.62
C ALA A 27 -2.66 -6.33 -6.24
N ILE A 28 -2.63 -6.41 -7.57
CA ILE A 28 -1.45 -6.84 -8.33
C ILE A 28 -0.84 -5.62 -9.03
N HIS A 29 0.42 -5.32 -8.74
CA HIS A 29 1.20 -4.28 -9.42
C HIS A 29 2.52 -4.87 -9.91
N LYS A 30 2.77 -4.78 -11.22
CA LYS A 30 3.98 -5.35 -11.87
C LYS A 30 4.21 -6.84 -11.52
N GLY A 31 3.14 -7.62 -11.39
CA GLY A 31 3.20 -9.04 -11.02
C GLY A 31 3.41 -9.33 -9.54
N GLN A 32 3.49 -8.30 -8.69
CA GLN A 32 3.62 -8.44 -7.24
C GLN A 32 2.28 -8.20 -6.54
N ASN A 33 2.00 -8.98 -5.50
CA ASN A 33 0.94 -8.66 -4.56
C ASN A 33 1.34 -7.46 -3.72
N ILE A 34 0.49 -6.45 -3.72
CA ILE A 34 0.63 -5.21 -2.94
C ILE A 34 -0.62 -5.01 -2.08
N ASP A 35 -0.52 -4.14 -1.07
CA ASP A 35 -1.65 -3.78 -0.22
C ASP A 35 -1.89 -2.28 -0.30
N ILE A 36 -3.15 -1.87 -0.47
CA ILE A 36 -3.53 -0.47 -0.62
C ILE A 36 -4.65 -0.16 0.38
N CYS A 37 -4.51 0.88 1.18
CA CYS A 37 -5.58 1.29 2.08
C CYS A 37 -6.78 1.81 1.29
N THR A 38 -7.99 1.60 1.81
CA THR A 38 -9.24 2.01 1.14
C THR A 38 -9.30 3.52 0.91
N SER A 39 -8.65 4.33 1.75
CA SER A 39 -8.51 5.79 1.56
C SER A 39 -7.77 6.17 0.27
N CYS A 40 -6.88 5.32 -0.24
CA CYS A 40 -6.16 5.55 -1.50
C CYS A 40 -6.85 4.91 -2.72
N MET A 41 -8.02 4.29 -2.57
CA MET A 41 -8.78 3.73 -3.70
C MET A 41 -9.13 4.71 -4.81
N PRO A 42 -9.47 5.98 -4.53
CA PRO A 42 -9.69 6.94 -5.61
C PRO A 42 -8.47 7.08 -6.54
N THR A 43 -7.25 7.00 -6.00
CA THR A 43 -6.01 7.01 -6.79
C THR A 43 -5.88 5.78 -7.66
N VAL A 44 -6.35 4.63 -7.22
CA VAL A 44 -6.33 3.38 -8.01
C VAL A 44 -7.38 3.38 -9.12
N ILE A 45 -8.58 3.90 -8.83
CA ILE A 45 -9.72 3.88 -9.77
C ILE A 45 -9.57 4.96 -10.84
N HIS A 46 -9.13 6.17 -10.46
CA HIS A 46 -9.06 7.31 -11.37
C HIS A 46 -7.63 7.68 -11.79
N GLY A 47 -6.62 7.21 -11.06
CA GLY A 47 -5.23 7.52 -11.33
C GLY A 47 -4.56 6.55 -12.29
N SER A 48 -3.32 6.86 -12.65
CA SER A 48 -2.46 5.94 -13.38
C SER A 48 -1.67 5.07 -12.40
N GLY A 49 -1.37 3.83 -12.79
CA GLY A 49 -0.61 2.88 -11.97
C GLY A 49 0.80 3.34 -11.58
N SER A 50 1.28 4.50 -12.06
CA SER A 50 2.54 5.13 -11.65
C SER A 50 2.50 5.72 -10.24
N SER A 51 1.31 5.96 -9.68
CA SER A 51 1.16 6.45 -8.30
C SER A 51 1.26 5.34 -7.25
N ILE A 52 1.49 4.10 -7.69
CA ILE A 52 1.56 2.91 -6.85
C ILE A 52 3.02 2.47 -6.76
N LYS A 53 3.55 2.42 -5.54
CA LYS A 53 4.90 1.98 -5.23
C LYS A 53 4.97 0.45 -5.21
N SER A 54 6.08 -0.10 -5.70
CA SER A 54 6.44 -1.50 -5.48
C SER A 54 6.70 -1.80 -4.00
N ASN A 55 6.75 -3.08 -3.63
CA ASN A 55 7.09 -3.47 -2.27
C ASN A 55 8.51 -3.05 -1.88
N GLU A 56 9.45 -3.02 -2.84
CA GLU A 56 10.82 -2.57 -2.62
C GLU A 56 10.87 -1.06 -2.33
N GLU A 57 10.16 -0.23 -3.11
CA GLU A 57 10.07 1.21 -2.86
C GLU A 57 9.47 1.50 -1.46
N VAL A 58 8.38 0.82 -1.11
CA VAL A 58 7.80 0.94 0.25
C VAL A 58 8.82 0.51 1.30
N GLN A 59 9.53 -0.60 1.10
CA GLN A 59 10.52 -1.10 2.06
C GLN A 59 11.68 -0.13 2.28
N ASN A 60 12.08 0.62 1.24
CA ASN A 60 13.13 1.63 1.32
C ASN A 60 12.66 2.93 1.99
N GLU A 61 11.35 3.21 1.97
CA GLU A 61 10.76 4.43 2.55
C GLU A 61 10.31 4.24 4.01
N ILE A 62 9.91 3.02 4.39
CA ILE A 62 9.56 2.71 5.79
C ILE A 62 10.84 2.60 6.61
N LYS A 63 10.97 3.46 7.62
CA LYS A 63 12.11 3.52 8.54
C LYS A 63 12.09 2.36 9.52
#